data_AF-A0A1J5H2N6-F1
#
_entry.id   AF-A0A1J5H2N6-F1
#
_cell.length_a   1.000
_cell.length_b   1.000
_cell.length_c   1.000
_cell.angle_alpha   90.00
_cell.angle_beta   90.00
_cell.angle_gamma   90.00
#
_symmetry.space_group_name_H-M   'P 1'
#
loop_
_entity.id
_entity.type
_entity.pdbx_description
1 polymer ?
#
loop_
_entity_poly.entity_id
_entity_poly.type
_entity_poly.pdbx_seq_one_letter_code
_entity_poly.pdbx_strand_id
1 'polypeptide(L)'
;MLEDLQESIQKDLDLFDLICYVAWGQPPLTRKERADNVRKRNCFAKYGVAVRSVLDALLEKYATDGIENIEELSVLKLEPLKKYGSPKQIIDLFGGKS
;
A
#
# COMPACT_ATOMS: atom_id res chain seq x y z
N MET A 1 -13.89 6.91 19.40
CA MET A 1 -12.61 7.12 20.11
C MET A 1 -11.42 7.12 19.15
N LEU A 2 -11.23 6.09 18.33
CA LEU A 2 -10.18 6.04 17.30
C LEU A 2 -10.54 6.87 16.06
N GLU A 3 -11.78 6.79 15.61
CA GLU A 3 -12.32 7.61 14.53
C GLU A 3 -12.22 9.11 14.87
N ASP A 4 -12.57 9.51 16.10
CA ASP A 4 -12.45 10.90 16.58
C ASP A 4 -11.00 11.41 16.60
N LEU A 5 -10.02 10.52 16.86
CA LEU A 5 -8.60 10.86 16.83
C LEU A 5 -8.10 11.02 15.38
N GLN A 6 -8.59 10.20 14.44
CA GLN A 6 -8.33 10.39 13.00
C GLN A 6 -8.98 11.66 12.44
N GLU A 7 -10.17 12.03 12.91
CA GLU A 7 -10.82 13.27 12.47
C GLU A 7 -10.10 14.52 12.99
N SER A 8 -9.52 14.47 14.20
CA SER A 8 -8.70 15.55 14.75
C SER A 8 -7.27 15.56 14.21
N ILE A 9 -6.74 14.40 13.77
CA ILE A 9 -5.41 14.23 13.20
C ILE A 9 -5.55 13.68 11.76
N GLN A 10 -5.76 14.60 10.81
CA GLN A 10 -5.58 14.46 9.35
C GLN A 10 -5.95 13.09 8.72
N LYS A 11 -7.05 13.06 7.94
CA LYS A 11 -7.62 11.87 7.25
C LYS A 11 -6.66 11.04 6.36
N ASP A 12 -5.46 11.56 6.11
CA ASP A 12 -4.46 10.94 5.25
C ASP A 12 -3.48 10.03 6.01
N LEU A 13 -3.60 9.96 7.34
CA LEU A 13 -2.77 9.10 8.18
C LEU A 13 -3.25 7.64 8.19
N ASP A 14 -2.29 6.73 8.23
CA ASP A 14 -2.55 5.31 8.45
C ASP A 14 -2.70 5.02 9.96
N LEU A 15 -3.51 4.01 10.30
CA LEU A 15 -3.71 3.59 11.68
C LEU A 15 -2.38 3.17 12.35
N PHE A 16 -1.48 2.54 11.59
CA PHE A 16 -0.16 2.17 12.09
C PHE A 16 0.65 3.40 12.52
N ASP A 17 0.65 4.46 11.70
CA ASP A 17 1.38 5.69 12.00
C ASP A 17 0.80 6.41 13.22
N LEU A 18 -0.52 6.37 13.41
CA LEU A 18 -1.19 6.89 14.61
C LEU A 18 -0.80 6.10 15.88
N ILE A 19 -0.79 4.78 15.80
CA ILE A 19 -0.30 3.93 16.91
C ILE A 19 1.15 4.30 17.23
N CYS A 20 1.99 4.51 16.21
CA CYS A 20 3.38 4.89 16.42
C CYS A 20 3.54 6.26 17.08
N TYR A 21 2.71 7.23 16.71
CA TYR A 21 2.68 8.54 17.34
C TYR A 21 2.26 8.46 18.81
N VAL A 22 1.20 7.72 19.13
CA VAL A 22 0.71 7.60 20.51
C VAL A 22 1.69 6.81 21.39
N ALA A 23 2.22 5.69 20.90
CA ALA A 23 3.06 4.80 21.68
C ALA A 23 4.50 5.31 21.85
N TRP A 24 5.05 6.03 20.86
CA TRP A 24 6.46 6.40 20.83
C TRP A 24 6.72 7.89 20.51
N GLY A 25 5.69 8.72 20.39
CA GLY A 25 5.84 10.15 20.06
C GLY A 25 6.42 10.40 18.67
N GLN A 26 6.40 9.40 17.78
CA GLN A 26 6.95 9.55 16.43
C GLN A 26 6.03 10.39 15.56
N PRO A 27 6.54 11.41 14.84
CA PRO A 27 5.73 12.17 13.91
C PRO A 27 5.03 11.22 12.92
N PRO A 28 3.68 11.24 12.84
CA PRO A 28 2.96 10.30 11.99
C PRO A 28 3.22 10.64 10.52
N LEU A 29 3.33 9.60 9.69
CA LEU A 29 3.46 9.76 8.25
C LEU A 29 2.07 9.66 7.60
N THR A 30 1.83 10.47 6.58
CA THR A 30 0.73 10.23 5.65
C THR A 30 0.97 8.93 4.89
N ARG A 31 -0.11 8.30 4.41
CA ARG A 31 -0.02 7.11 3.56
C ARG A 31 0.91 7.31 2.36
N LYS A 32 0.89 8.51 1.77
CA LYS A 32 1.77 8.91 0.67
C LYS A 32 3.23 8.97 1.08
N GLU A 33 3.56 9.63 2.19
CA GLU A 33 4.94 9.68 2.70
C GLU A 33 5.46 8.28 3.05
N ARG A 34 4.60 7.42 3.60
CA ARG A 34 4.94 6.02 3.89
C ARG A 34 5.27 5.26 2.60
N ALA A 35 4.42 5.40 1.58
CA ALA A 35 4.66 4.79 0.27
C ALA A 35 5.96 5.28 -0.38
N ASP A 36 6.24 6.58 -0.30
CA ASP A 36 7.46 7.17 -0.86
C ASP A 36 8.72 6.71 -0.11
N ASN A 37 8.64 6.52 1.21
CA ASN A 37 9.73 5.95 2.00
C ASN A 37 10.04 4.50 1.58
N VAL A 38 9.03 3.70 1.24
CA VAL A 38 9.22 2.35 0.69
C VAL A 38 9.94 2.40 -0.65
N ARG A 39 9.52 3.30 -1.55
CA ARG A 39 10.17 3.50 -2.86
C ARG A 39 11.63 3.93 -2.73
N LYS A 40 11.91 4.92 -1.88
CA LYS A 40 13.27 5.44 -1.62
C LYS A 40 14.24 4.37 -1.10
N ARG A 41 13.75 3.45 -0.26
CA ARG A 41 14.54 2.35 0.29
C ARG A 41 14.77 1.21 -0.71
N ASN A 42 14.13 1.27 -1.88
CA ASN A 42 14.21 0.26 -2.93
C ASN A 42 13.90 -1.16 -2.40
N CYS A 43 12.89 -1.27 -1.52
CA CYS A 43 12.50 -2.52 -0.87
C CYS A 43 12.20 -3.67 -1.85
N PHE A 44 11.87 -3.33 -3.10
CA PHE A 44 11.52 -4.28 -4.16
C PHE A 44 12.65 -4.58 -5.14
N ALA A 45 13.87 -4.13 -4.88
CA ALA A 45 15.02 -4.35 -5.76
C ALA A 45 15.23 -5.83 -6.12
N LYS A 46 14.90 -6.73 -5.20
CA LYS A 46 15.00 -8.19 -5.38
C LYS A 46 14.04 -8.78 -6.42
N TYR A 47 13.03 -8.03 -6.84
CA TYR A 47 12.00 -8.51 -7.76
C TYR A 47 12.27 -8.10 -9.22
N GLY A 48 11.76 -8.90 -10.15
CA GLY A 48 11.77 -8.57 -11.57
C GLY A 48 10.95 -7.31 -11.88
N VAL A 49 11.13 -6.76 -13.09
CA VAL A 49 10.44 -5.52 -13.52
C VAL A 49 8.92 -5.66 -13.42
N ALA A 50 8.36 -6.77 -13.94
CA ALA A 50 6.91 -7.00 -13.93
C ALA A 50 6.32 -7.00 -12.51
N VAL A 51 6.96 -7.71 -11.57
CA VAL A 51 6.53 -7.77 -10.16
C VAL A 51 6.63 -6.40 -9.49
N ARG A 52 7.72 -5.66 -9.74
CA ARG A 52 7.89 -4.29 -9.24
C ARG A 52 6.78 -3.38 -9.71
N SER A 53 6.40 -3.42 -10.99
CA SER A 53 5.32 -2.58 -11.52
C SER A 53 3.96 -2.86 -10.87
N VAL A 54 3.67 -4.11 -10.52
CA VAL A 54 2.46 -4.48 -9.77
C VAL A 54 2.53 -3.93 -8.33
N LEU A 55 3.66 -4.10 -7.65
CA LEU A 55 3.85 -3.59 -6.28
C LEU A 55 3.77 -2.06 -6.21
N ASP A 56 4.34 -1.36 -7.20
CA ASP A 56 4.28 0.10 -7.28
C ASP A 56 2.84 0.58 -7.50
N ALA A 57 2.06 -0.12 -8.32
CA ALA A 57 0.64 0.18 -8.53
C ALA A 57 -0.21 -0.07 -7.28
N LEU A 58 0.07 -1.13 -6.51
CA LEU A 58 -0.59 -1.38 -5.23
C LEU A 58 -0.25 -0.30 -4.19
N LEU A 59 1.02 0.13 -4.13
CA LEU A 59 1.46 1.23 -3.27
C LEU A 59 0.80 2.56 -3.61
N GLU A 60 0.65 2.86 -4.90
CA GLU A 60 -0.04 4.06 -5.33
C GLU A 60 -1.50 4.03 -4.88
N LYS A 61 -2.18 2.89 -5.07
CA LYS A 61 -3.56 2.71 -4.62
C LYS A 61 -3.71 2.80 -3.11
N TYR A 62 -2.75 2.27 -2.35
CA TYR A 62 -2.70 2.46 -0.89
C TYR A 62 -2.56 3.94 -0.51
N ALA A 63 -1.67 4.67 -1.17
CA ALA A 63 -1.42 6.08 -0.90
C ALA A 63 -2.67 6.95 -1.16
N THR A 64 -3.46 6.63 -2.18
CA THR A 64 -4.68 7.38 -2.53
C THR A 64 -5.91 6.89 -1.76
N ASP A 65 -6.19 5.58 -1.82
CA ASP A 65 -7.49 5.01 -1.48
C ASP A 65 -7.48 4.31 -0.11
N GLY A 66 -6.30 4.12 0.49
CA GLY A 66 -6.14 3.50 1.79
C GLY A 66 -6.00 1.98 1.72
N ILE A 67 -5.82 1.36 2.88
CA ILE A 67 -5.56 -0.08 2.97
C ILE A 67 -6.80 -0.92 2.61
N GLU A 68 -7.99 -0.48 3.00
CA GLU A 68 -9.27 -1.20 2.80
C GLU A 68 -9.50 -1.58 1.33
N ASN A 69 -9.10 -0.70 0.41
CA ASN A 69 -9.29 -0.90 -1.03
C ASN A 69 -8.27 -1.84 -1.69
N ILE A 70 -7.29 -2.35 -0.93
CA ILE A 70 -6.23 -3.23 -1.44
C ILE A 70 -6.10 -4.55 -0.67
N GLU A 71 -6.95 -4.80 0.33
CA GLU A 71 -6.95 -6.05 1.11
C GLU A 71 -7.51 -7.24 0.34
N GLU A 72 -8.42 -6.98 -0.60
CA GLU A 72 -9.12 -8.02 -1.35
C GLU A 72 -8.51 -8.28 -2.74
N LEU A 73 -8.52 -9.55 -3.17
CA LEU A 73 -8.03 -9.96 -4.50
C LEU A 73 -8.78 -9.28 -5.67
N SER A 74 -9.99 -8.77 -5.41
CA SER A 74 -10.77 -7.99 -6.38
C SER A 74 -10.01 -6.76 -6.87
N VAL A 75 -9.08 -6.21 -6.07
CA VAL A 75 -8.23 -5.07 -6.45
C VAL A 75 -7.45 -5.32 -7.73
N LEU A 76 -7.02 -6.56 -7.98
CA LEU A 76 -6.24 -6.94 -9.15
C LEU A 76 -7.04 -6.83 -10.46
N LYS A 77 -8.37 -6.71 -10.37
CA LYS A 77 -9.28 -6.53 -11.52
C LYS A 77 -9.51 -5.06 -11.85
N LEU A 78 -9.04 -4.13 -11.03
CA LEU A 78 -9.22 -2.70 -11.20
C LEU A 78 -8.04 -2.07 -11.94
N GLU A 79 -8.26 -0.91 -12.56
CA GLU A 79 -7.16 -0.11 -13.11
C GLU A 79 -6.29 0.46 -11.97
N PRO A 80 -4.96 0.60 -12.15
CA PRO A 80 -4.18 0.18 -13.31
C PRO A 80 -3.75 -1.29 -13.28
N LEU A 81 -4.08 -2.04 -12.21
CA LEU A 81 -3.57 -3.41 -12.00
C LEU A 81 -4.01 -4.40 -13.08
N LYS A 82 -5.22 -4.23 -13.61
CA LYS A 82 -5.77 -5.01 -14.72
C LYS A 82 -4.87 -5.01 -15.98
N LYS A 83 -4.05 -3.97 -16.17
CA LYS A 83 -3.09 -3.87 -17.29
C LYS A 83 -1.99 -4.91 -17.22
N TYR A 84 -1.71 -5.47 -16.04
CA TYR A 84 -0.69 -6.50 -15.84
C TYR A 84 -1.22 -7.93 -16.05
N GLY A 85 -2.49 -8.10 -16.39
CA GLY A 85 -3.11 -9.38 -16.71
C GLY A 85 -4.29 -9.74 -15.82
N SER A 86 -4.78 -10.96 -15.96
CA SER A 86 -5.78 -11.52 -15.04
C SER A 86 -5.20 -11.69 -13.63
N PRO A 87 -6.04 -11.73 -12.57
CA PRO A 87 -5.56 -11.95 -11.21
C PRO A 87 -4.66 -13.19 -11.07
N LYS A 88 -4.98 -14.27 -11.80
CA LYS A 88 -4.15 -15.49 -11.81
C LYS A 88 -2.76 -15.22 -12.40
N GLN A 89 -2.69 -14.57 -13.57
CA GLN A 89 -1.41 -14.21 -14.21
C GLN A 89 -0.57 -13.30 -13.31
N ILE A 90 -1.21 -12.34 -12.63
CA ILE A 90 -0.52 -11.46 -11.69
C ILE A 90 0.07 -12.28 -10.53
N ILE A 91 -0.71 -13.18 -9.92
CA ILE A 91 -0.23 -14.07 -8.84
C ILE A 91 0.94 -14.95 -9.32
N ASP A 92 0.87 -15.46 -10.54
CA ASP A 92 1.93 -16.29 -11.12
C ASP A 92 3.27 -15.53 -11.28
N LEU A 93 3.23 -14.19 -11.45
CA LEU A 93 4.45 -13.36 -11.46
C LEU A 93 5.21 -13.42 -10.11
N PHE A 94 4.52 -13.69 -9.01
CA PHE A 94 5.10 -13.80 -7.67
C PHE A 94 5.58 -15.21 -7.32
N GLY A 95 5.53 -16.15 -8.27
CA GLY A 95 5.89 -17.57 -8.05
C GLY A 95 4.69 -18.48 -7.80
N GLY A 96 3.46 -17.99 -7.98
CA GLY A 96 2.22 -18.76 -7.82
C GLY A 96 1.78 -18.89 -6.35
N LYS A 97 0.63 -19.54 -6.12
CA LYS A 97 0.20 -19.94 -4.77
C LYS A 97 0.99 -21.19 -4.36
N SER A 98 1.73 -21.09 -3.25
CA SER A 98 2.14 -22.25 -2.45
C SER A 98 0.99 -22.71 -1.56
#